data_AF-A0A260YSA4-F1
#
_entry.id   AF-A0A260YSA4-F1
#
_cell.length_a   1.000
_cell.length_b   1.000
_cell.length_c   1.000
_cell.angle_alpha   90.00
_cell.angle_beta   90.00
_cell.angle_gamma   90.00
#
_symmetry.space_group_name_H-M   'P 1'
#
loop_
_entity.id
_entity.type
_entity.pdbx_description
1 polymer ?
#
loop_
_entity_poly.entity_id
_entity_poly.type
_entity_poly.pdbx_seq_one_letter_code
_entity_poly.pdbx_strand_id
1 'polypeptide(L)'
;MNSCHPPTDEMAGLIGIYIFQGCYGLLTVAIYALNIRALQHHKANIDKSFSLLYTCCAALSITYFLDHFLIRRFVKLGFFCEFILEKFKEPNYWMMPYKTVASYCPIAILVFHTLIAAHRFSIVVAPIRGIQIWDHYRRVFAIFGFLIPFIFMWFMVPCKSYAKLDSEGNGGLDIEYDKVFSFSSSLFAAIAAVFFGLLTLFLTFGMLIVLVNLSLRKLGQAEINLIIFEIFMTVFTMIYAFTQGILYYSIYIAKDMELKSIVIQFRTFAIDIFILPQAWTLLFLSTTVRRSTLRIFGKHLGIEFLSTDIDNQKITRMNSTAPPTYSLQKSVMVWKCMFVLLIFLHFGLTAEKQKKKDLTSYTDADLEKLYDEWEENDDEELEEDEKPEHKRKPPQMDLDSMKAKAKNPEDLLMMSKKGQTLMVFVGVLDPAEPGRTDIRPFTEKWTALWQSQLYNNHVDLQVFVIDDNRAIFMFKDGEQAFEAKKFLLNQEYVTEVTIEGQSFDGPAKNLKTAKKEL
;
A
#
# COMPACT_ATOMS: atom_id res chain seq x y z
N MET A 1 20.21 -26.58 45.02
CA MET A 1 21.12 -25.43 45.18
C MET A 1 21.07 -24.66 43.88
N ASN A 2 20.78 -23.37 43.90
CA ASN A 2 20.71 -22.58 42.66
C ASN A 2 22.11 -22.51 42.06
N SER A 3 22.28 -23.08 40.87
CA SER A 3 23.56 -23.16 40.15
C SER A 3 23.52 -22.31 38.89
N CYS A 4 24.70 -21.87 38.45
CA CYS A 4 24.82 -21.14 37.19
C CYS A 4 24.44 -21.99 35.97
N HIS A 5 24.62 -23.31 36.07
CA HIS A 5 24.30 -24.24 34.99
C HIS A 5 23.02 -25.02 35.31
N PRO A 6 22.13 -25.20 34.32
CA PRO A 6 21.06 -26.19 34.40
C PRO A 6 21.61 -27.60 34.67
N PRO A 7 20.81 -28.51 35.23
CA PRO A 7 21.17 -29.93 35.31
C PRO A 7 21.58 -30.43 33.92
N THR A 8 22.64 -31.24 33.85
CA THR A 8 23.20 -31.76 32.58
C THR A 8 22.16 -32.46 31.71
N ASP A 9 21.19 -33.11 32.36
CA ASP A 9 20.16 -33.92 31.72
C ASP A 9 19.06 -33.05 31.08
N GLU A 10 18.90 -31.80 31.53
CA GLU A 10 17.89 -30.85 31.02
C GLU A 10 18.48 -29.82 30.05
N MET A 11 19.80 -29.58 30.11
CA MET A 11 20.48 -28.59 29.28
C MET A 11 20.35 -28.87 27.78
N ALA A 12 20.51 -30.13 27.35
CA ALA A 12 20.39 -30.50 25.94
C ALA A 12 18.98 -30.27 25.38
N GLY A 13 17.94 -30.57 26.18
CA GLY A 13 16.55 -30.32 25.83
C GLY A 13 16.24 -28.81 25.73
N LEU A 14 16.74 -28.01 26.67
CA LEU A 14 16.56 -26.56 26.69
C LEU A 14 17.23 -25.89 25.48
N ILE A 15 18.46 -26.30 25.15
CA ILE A 15 19.18 -25.85 23.96
C ILE A 15 18.41 -26.23 22.69
N GLY A 16 17.94 -27.47 22.58
CA GLY A 16 17.15 -27.94 21.44
C GLY A 16 15.88 -27.12 21.23
N ILE A 17 15.15 -26.83 22.32
CA ILE A 17 13.97 -25.96 22.28
C ILE A 17 14.36 -24.57 21.77
N TYR A 18 15.39 -23.93 22.34
CA TYR A 18 15.76 -22.57 21.93
C TYR A 18 16.31 -22.50 20.50
N ILE A 19 17.02 -23.52 20.01
CA ILE A 19 17.41 -23.60 18.60
C ILE A 19 16.17 -23.64 17.71
N PHE A 20 15.20 -24.51 18.03
CA PHE A 20 13.94 -24.59 17.30
C PHE A 20 13.20 -23.25 17.30
N GLN A 21 13.11 -22.59 18.46
CA GLN A 21 12.50 -21.27 18.59
C GLN A 21 13.26 -20.17 17.83
N GLY A 22 14.58 -20.26 17.78
CA GLY A 22 15.42 -19.36 16.99
C GLY A 22 15.19 -19.51 15.49
N CYS A 23 15.11 -20.73 14.98
CA CYS A 23 14.89 -21.00 13.56
C CYS A 23 13.59 -20.38 13.03
N TYR A 24 12.45 -20.66 13.68
CA TYR A 24 11.18 -20.07 13.23
C TYR A 24 11.11 -18.56 13.53
N GLY A 25 11.74 -18.11 14.60
CA GLY A 25 11.73 -16.71 15.01
C GLY A 25 12.51 -15.82 14.06
N LEU A 26 13.73 -16.23 13.68
CA LEU A 26 14.55 -15.53 12.68
C LEU A 26 13.84 -15.46 11.33
N LEU A 27 13.23 -16.55 10.89
CA LEU A 27 12.44 -16.58 9.66
C LEU A 27 11.28 -15.57 9.71
N THR A 28 10.61 -15.50 10.86
CA THR A 28 9.50 -14.55 11.06
C THR A 28 9.99 -13.10 11.09
N VAL A 29 11.13 -12.80 11.72
CA VAL A 29 11.75 -11.47 11.72
C VAL A 29 12.09 -11.02 10.29
N ALA A 30 12.60 -11.94 9.46
CA ALA A 30 12.83 -11.65 8.04
C ALA A 30 11.51 -11.30 7.32
N ILE A 31 10.43 -12.03 7.58
CA ILE A 31 9.11 -11.75 7.00
C ILE A 31 8.56 -10.42 7.47
N TYR A 32 8.75 -10.04 8.73
CA TYR A 32 8.38 -8.70 9.19
C TYR A 32 9.08 -7.61 8.40
N ALA A 33 10.38 -7.72 8.21
CA ALA A 33 11.14 -6.74 7.43
C ALA A 33 10.62 -6.63 5.99
N LEU A 34 10.28 -7.78 5.37
CA LEU A 34 9.68 -7.81 4.03
C LEU A 34 8.28 -7.19 4.00
N ASN A 35 7.44 -7.49 4.99
CA ASN A 35 6.10 -6.91 5.10
C ASN A 35 6.17 -5.38 5.29
N ILE A 36 7.05 -4.88 6.16
CA ILE A 36 7.26 -3.45 6.38
C ILE A 36 7.71 -2.78 5.08
N ARG A 37 8.68 -3.36 4.38
CA ARG A 37 9.16 -2.85 3.09
C ARG A 37 8.05 -2.83 2.04
N ALA A 38 7.25 -3.89 1.94
CA ALA A 38 6.14 -3.97 1.01
C ALA A 38 5.07 -2.90 1.29
N LEU A 39 4.73 -2.70 2.56
CA LEU A 39 3.78 -1.67 2.99
C LEU A 39 4.29 -0.24 2.76
N GLN A 40 5.60 -0.01 2.85
CA GLN A 40 6.22 1.28 2.55
C GLN A 40 6.24 1.60 1.05
N HIS A 41 6.44 0.59 0.20
CA HIS A 41 6.57 0.75 -1.26
C HIS A 41 5.23 0.78 -2.00
N HIS A 42 4.20 0.10 -1.49
CA HIS A 42 2.87 0.03 -2.12
C HIS A 42 1.80 0.70 -1.25
N LYS A 43 1.96 2.01 -0.99
CA LYS A 43 1.04 2.80 -0.14
C LYS A 43 -0.39 2.90 -0.68
N ALA A 44 -0.62 2.63 -1.97
CA ALA A 44 -1.93 2.76 -2.62
C ALA A 44 -2.88 1.57 -2.39
N ASN A 45 -2.36 0.37 -2.16
CA ASN A 45 -3.18 -0.86 -2.19
C ASN A 45 -3.68 -1.34 -0.83
N ILE A 46 -3.18 -0.76 0.26
CA ILE A 46 -3.57 -1.11 1.64
C ILE A 46 -3.82 0.19 2.40
N ASP A 47 -4.89 0.20 3.18
CA ASP A 47 -5.29 1.30 4.05
C ASP A 47 -4.08 1.93 4.78
N LYS A 48 -3.94 3.25 4.60
CA LYS A 48 -2.84 4.09 5.11
C LYS A 48 -2.77 4.05 6.63
N SER A 49 -3.92 3.94 7.30
CA SER A 49 -4.03 3.89 8.75
C SER A 49 -3.64 2.52 9.29
N PHE A 50 -4.13 1.45 8.68
CA PHE A 50 -3.76 0.08 9.02
C PHE A 50 -2.28 -0.19 8.81
N SER A 51 -1.72 0.26 7.68
CA SER A 51 -0.30 0.06 7.37
C SER A 51 0.60 0.68 8.43
N LEU A 52 0.24 1.87 8.94
CA LEU A 52 0.98 2.54 10.02
C LEU A 52 0.88 1.75 11.33
N LEU A 53 -0.34 1.37 11.76
CA LEU A 53 -0.56 0.62 13.00
C LEU A 53 0.15 -0.74 12.97
N TYR A 54 0.05 -1.47 11.85
CA TYR A 54 0.74 -2.73 11.65
C TYR A 54 2.26 -2.54 11.68
N THR A 55 2.81 -1.51 11.03
CA THR A 55 4.27 -1.26 11.03
C THR A 55 4.79 -0.98 12.43
N CYS A 56 4.06 -0.20 13.23
CA CYS A 56 4.40 0.04 14.64
C CYS A 56 4.36 -1.25 15.46
N CYS A 57 3.31 -2.07 15.30
CA CYS A 57 3.19 -3.35 15.97
C CYS A 57 4.33 -4.31 15.58
N ALA A 58 4.62 -4.42 14.29
CA ALA A 58 5.70 -5.26 13.76
C ALA A 58 7.07 -4.86 14.31
N ALA A 59 7.36 -3.56 14.37
CA ALA A 59 8.59 -3.07 14.98
C ALA A 59 8.71 -3.47 16.46
N LEU A 60 7.64 -3.29 17.23
CA LEU A 60 7.58 -3.72 18.63
C LEU A 60 7.77 -5.22 18.79
N SER A 61 7.14 -6.04 17.95
CA SER A 61 7.27 -7.49 17.98
C SER A 61 8.67 -7.97 17.61
N ILE A 62 9.33 -7.34 16.65
CA ILE A 62 10.74 -7.62 16.34
C ILE A 62 11.61 -7.26 17.55
N THR A 63 11.47 -6.05 18.10
CA THR A 63 12.26 -5.62 19.27
C THR A 63 12.06 -6.57 20.45
N TYR A 64 10.82 -6.97 20.72
CA TYR A 64 10.51 -7.87 21.83
C TYR A 64 11.04 -9.28 21.60
N PHE A 65 10.90 -9.82 20.39
CA PHE A 65 11.46 -11.13 20.06
C PHE A 65 12.99 -11.12 20.21
N LEU A 66 13.68 -10.09 19.72
CA LEU A 66 15.13 -9.96 19.84
C LEU A 66 15.58 -9.84 21.30
N ASP A 67 14.93 -9.00 22.12
CA ASP A 67 15.23 -8.91 23.56
C ASP A 67 15.00 -10.26 24.27
N HIS A 68 13.86 -10.88 24.00
CA HIS A 68 13.50 -12.13 24.67
C HIS A 68 14.41 -13.29 24.24
N PHE A 69 14.77 -13.38 22.96
CA PHE A 69 15.60 -14.45 22.43
C PHE A 69 17.09 -14.27 22.75
N LEU A 70 17.66 -13.10 22.44
CA LEU A 70 19.10 -12.86 22.56
C LEU A 70 19.55 -12.62 24.00
N ILE A 71 18.66 -12.15 24.87
CA ILE A 71 19.03 -11.82 26.25
C ILE A 71 18.33 -12.78 27.20
N ARG A 72 17.00 -12.81 27.25
CA ARG A 72 16.30 -13.54 28.32
C ARG A 72 16.43 -15.05 28.23
N ARG A 73 16.24 -15.63 27.03
CA ARG A 73 16.44 -17.07 26.80
C ARG A 73 17.93 -17.42 26.90
N PHE A 74 18.81 -16.58 26.38
CA PHE A 74 20.26 -16.80 26.44
C PHE A 74 20.80 -16.86 27.88
N VAL A 75 20.41 -15.91 28.72
CA VAL A 75 20.85 -15.78 30.12
C VAL A 75 20.32 -16.95 30.99
N LYS A 76 19.22 -17.60 30.58
CA LYS A 76 18.72 -18.84 31.19
C LYS A 76 19.52 -20.10 30.85
N LEU A 77 20.27 -20.11 29.74
CA LEU A 77 21.15 -21.24 29.41
C LEU A 77 22.37 -21.32 30.34
N GLY A 78 22.65 -20.26 31.11
CA GLY A 78 23.79 -20.21 32.02
C GLY A 78 25.13 -19.89 31.34
N PHE A 79 25.14 -19.64 30.03
CA PHE A 79 26.32 -19.17 29.33
C PHE A 79 26.72 -17.79 29.88
N PHE A 80 27.98 -17.65 30.31
CA PHE A 80 28.51 -16.46 31.00
C PHE A 80 27.82 -16.12 32.33
N CYS A 81 27.14 -17.07 32.97
CA CYS A 81 26.43 -16.81 34.23
C CYS A 81 27.32 -16.20 35.31
N GLU A 82 28.51 -16.77 35.54
CA GLU A 82 29.45 -16.27 36.55
C GLU A 82 29.91 -14.84 36.25
N PHE A 83 30.26 -14.56 34.99
CA PHE A 83 30.66 -13.22 34.54
C PHE A 83 29.54 -12.18 34.70
N ILE A 84 28.30 -12.54 34.32
CA ILE A 84 27.15 -11.64 34.45
C ILE A 84 26.83 -11.39 35.92
N LEU A 85 26.90 -12.41 36.78
CA LEU A 85 26.72 -12.25 38.22
C LEU A 85 27.80 -11.37 38.83
N GLU A 86 29.07 -11.61 38.51
CA GLU A 86 30.19 -10.83 39.05
C GLU A 86 30.01 -9.33 38.75
N LYS A 87 29.58 -9.01 37.53
CA LYS A 87 29.47 -7.62 37.07
C LYS A 87 28.14 -6.94 37.36
N PHE A 88 27.05 -7.71 37.48
CA PHE A 88 25.68 -7.17 37.53
C PHE A 88 24.80 -7.72 38.66
N LYS A 89 25.38 -8.38 39.68
CA LYS A 89 24.65 -8.79 40.88
C LYS A 89 24.11 -7.61 41.68
N GLU A 90 24.78 -6.46 41.65
CA GLU A 90 24.32 -5.26 42.34
C GLU A 90 23.34 -4.43 41.49
N PRO A 91 22.29 -3.83 42.10
CA PRO A 91 21.31 -3.02 41.39
C PRO A 91 21.95 -1.83 40.66
N ASN A 92 21.80 -1.81 39.34
CA ASN A 92 22.38 -0.80 38.45
C ASN A 92 21.37 -0.30 37.40
N TYR A 93 21.69 0.83 36.78
CA TYR A 93 20.89 1.38 35.67
C TYR A 93 21.25 0.78 34.30
N TRP A 94 22.36 0.03 34.19
CA TRP A 94 22.78 -0.56 32.92
C TRP A 94 21.88 -1.71 32.47
N MET A 95 21.36 -2.50 33.42
CA MET A 95 20.43 -3.59 33.10
C MET A 95 18.96 -3.14 32.96
N MET A 96 18.65 -1.89 33.33
CA MET A 96 17.29 -1.36 33.32
C MET A 96 16.62 -1.35 31.94
N PRO A 97 17.30 -0.96 30.83
CA PRO A 97 16.71 -1.00 29.50
C PRO A 97 16.15 -2.38 29.13
N TYR A 98 16.88 -3.47 29.39
CA TYR A 98 16.42 -4.84 29.09
C TYR A 98 15.20 -5.25 29.90
N LYS A 99 15.14 -4.83 31.18
CA LYS A 99 13.97 -5.09 32.00
C LYS A 99 12.77 -4.29 31.49
N THR A 100 13.00 -3.03 31.14
CA THR A 100 11.98 -2.09 30.65
C THR A 100 11.39 -2.55 29.34
N VAL A 101 12.23 -2.89 28.35
CA VAL A 101 11.80 -3.37 27.02
C VAL A 101 10.85 -4.55 27.17
N ALA A 102 11.22 -5.57 27.93
CA ALA A 102 10.39 -6.77 27.98
C ALA A 102 9.20 -6.71 28.95
N SER A 103 9.07 -5.63 29.72
CA SER A 103 7.82 -5.32 30.42
C SER A 103 6.94 -4.34 29.61
N TYR A 104 7.53 -3.42 28.85
CA TYR A 104 6.82 -2.42 28.04
C TYR A 104 6.28 -3.00 26.73
N CYS A 105 7.11 -3.67 25.94
CA CYS A 105 6.75 -4.18 24.62
C CYS A 105 5.51 -5.09 24.61
N PRO A 106 5.33 -6.08 25.51
CA PRO A 106 4.11 -6.90 25.48
C PRO A 106 2.85 -6.07 25.70
N ILE A 107 2.89 -5.07 26.60
CA ILE A 107 1.77 -4.15 26.83
C ILE A 107 1.53 -3.31 25.58
N ALA A 108 2.58 -2.75 24.99
CA ALA A 108 2.46 -1.94 23.77
C ALA A 108 1.85 -2.75 22.61
N ILE A 109 2.30 -3.99 22.39
CA ILE A 109 1.75 -4.88 21.36
C ILE A 109 0.25 -5.13 21.62
N LEU A 110 -0.16 -5.39 22.87
CA LEU A 110 -1.57 -5.54 23.24
C LEU A 110 -2.41 -4.28 22.94
N VAL A 111 -1.86 -3.10 23.22
CA VAL A 111 -2.52 -1.82 22.86
C VAL A 111 -2.67 -1.70 21.35
N PHE A 112 -1.62 -2.01 20.57
CA PHE A 112 -1.69 -1.95 19.11
C PHE A 112 -2.67 -2.98 18.54
N HIS A 113 -2.76 -4.19 19.07
CA HIS A 113 -3.78 -5.16 18.68
C HIS A 113 -5.19 -4.61 18.93
N THR A 114 -5.40 -4.00 20.10
CA THR A 114 -6.67 -3.34 20.43
C THR A 114 -6.99 -2.19 19.48
N LEU A 115 -5.99 -1.38 19.10
CA LEU A 115 -6.15 -0.29 18.15
C LEU A 115 -6.50 -0.79 16.74
N ILE A 116 -5.88 -1.88 16.29
CA ILE A 116 -6.20 -2.52 15.01
C ILE A 116 -7.64 -3.09 15.05
N ALA A 117 -8.05 -3.73 16.15
CA ALA A 117 -9.41 -4.18 16.36
C ALA A 117 -10.42 -3.02 16.31
N ALA A 118 -10.12 -1.91 17.00
CA ALA A 118 -10.95 -0.71 17.04
C ALA A 118 -11.05 -0.05 15.66
N HIS A 119 -9.94 -0.02 14.91
CA HIS A 119 -9.88 0.44 13.54
C HIS A 119 -10.81 -0.38 12.64
N ARG A 120 -10.70 -1.71 12.69
CA ARG A 120 -11.54 -2.61 11.89
C ARG A 120 -13.01 -2.50 12.25
N PHE A 121 -13.33 -2.51 13.55
CA PHE A 121 -14.68 -2.30 14.04
C PHE A 121 -15.28 -0.98 13.52
N SER A 122 -14.53 0.12 13.57
CA SER A 122 -14.98 1.44 13.13
C SER A 122 -15.33 1.46 11.64
N ILE A 123 -14.50 0.82 10.80
CA ILE A 123 -14.73 0.74 9.34
C ILE A 123 -15.94 -0.15 9.03
N VAL A 124 -16.12 -1.26 9.73
CA VAL A 124 -17.27 -2.15 9.51
C VAL A 124 -18.58 -1.49 9.96
N VAL A 125 -18.58 -0.76 11.08
CA VAL A 125 -19.76 -0.06 11.60
C VAL A 125 -20.12 1.18 10.78
N ALA A 126 -19.12 1.95 10.35
CA ALA A 126 -19.32 3.20 9.62
C ALA A 126 -18.24 3.36 8.55
N PRO A 127 -18.38 2.74 7.36
CA PRO A 127 -17.30 2.65 6.36
C PRO A 127 -16.69 4.00 5.96
N ILE A 128 -17.53 4.96 5.56
CA ILE A 128 -17.06 6.27 5.07
C ILE A 128 -16.46 7.10 6.20
N ARG A 129 -17.15 7.18 7.34
CA ARG A 129 -16.73 8.02 8.47
C ARG A 129 -15.53 7.41 9.21
N GLY A 130 -15.49 6.09 9.32
CA GLY A 130 -14.41 5.33 9.92
C GLY A 130 -13.10 5.60 9.20
N ILE A 131 -13.05 5.36 7.88
CA ILE A 131 -11.85 5.60 7.06
C ILE A 131 -11.37 7.06 7.22
N GLN A 132 -12.27 8.05 7.09
CA GLN A 132 -11.93 9.46 7.23
C GLN A 132 -11.31 9.82 8.59
N ILE A 133 -11.88 9.30 9.69
CA ILE A 133 -11.37 9.56 11.05
C ILE A 133 -9.98 8.95 11.21
N TRP A 134 -9.83 7.68 10.84
CA TRP A 134 -8.58 6.96 11.04
C TRP A 134 -7.47 7.56 10.17
N ASP A 135 -7.73 7.88 8.90
CA ASP A 135 -6.72 8.46 8.02
C ASP A 135 -6.28 9.86 8.47
N HIS A 136 -7.22 10.68 8.93
CA HIS A 136 -6.91 12.02 9.42
C HIS A 136 -6.08 11.97 10.71
N TYR A 137 -6.44 11.07 11.64
CA TYR A 137 -5.81 10.99 12.97
C TYR A 137 -4.81 9.84 13.13
N ARG A 138 -4.38 9.17 12.06
CA ARG A 138 -3.52 7.96 12.13
C ARG A 138 -2.27 8.13 12.97
N ARG A 139 -1.59 9.27 12.86
CA ARG A 139 -0.38 9.59 13.65
C ARG A 139 -0.70 9.76 15.13
N VAL A 140 -1.85 10.35 15.43
CA VAL A 140 -2.31 10.56 16.81
C VAL A 140 -2.60 9.21 17.46
N PHE A 141 -3.32 8.31 16.76
CA PHE A 141 -3.57 6.95 17.25
C PHE A 141 -2.28 6.16 17.47
N ALA A 142 -1.31 6.25 16.54
CA ALA A 142 -0.01 5.60 16.71
C ALA A 142 0.75 6.14 17.94
N ILE A 143 0.77 7.46 18.16
CA ILE A 143 1.39 8.08 19.35
C ILE A 143 0.70 7.58 20.63
N PHE A 144 -0.63 7.58 20.67
CA PHE A 144 -1.37 7.04 21.81
C PHE A 144 -1.04 5.56 22.07
N GLY A 145 -0.88 4.76 21.02
CA GLY A 145 -0.45 3.36 21.11
C GLY A 145 0.87 3.18 21.88
N PHE A 146 1.82 4.11 21.72
CA PHE A 146 3.08 4.10 22.47
C PHE A 146 2.99 4.76 23.85
N LEU A 147 2.06 5.70 24.06
CA LEU A 147 1.90 6.40 25.34
C LEU A 147 1.13 5.59 26.39
N ILE A 148 0.07 4.89 25.99
CA ILE A 148 -0.80 4.12 26.91
C ILE A 148 -0.03 3.11 27.78
N PRO A 149 0.94 2.33 27.25
CA PRO A 149 1.71 1.39 28.06
C PRO A 149 2.45 2.03 29.24
N PHE A 150 2.83 3.30 29.14
CA PHE A 150 3.48 4.01 30.26
C PHE A 150 2.56 4.19 31.47
N ILE A 151 1.24 4.22 31.29
CA ILE A 151 0.28 4.25 32.40
C ILE A 151 0.45 3.00 33.29
N PHE A 152 0.81 1.87 32.70
CA PHE A 152 1.03 0.60 33.42
C PHE A 152 2.48 0.42 33.89
N MET A 153 3.40 1.29 33.49
CA MET A 153 4.85 1.06 33.60
C MET A 153 5.66 2.23 34.17
N TRP A 154 5.05 3.40 34.39
CA TRP A 154 5.76 4.60 34.85
C TRP A 154 6.56 4.38 36.15
N PHE A 155 6.05 3.54 37.05
CA PHE A 155 6.70 3.23 38.33
C PHE A 155 8.00 2.42 38.19
N MET A 156 8.27 1.83 37.02
CA MET A 156 9.51 1.11 36.75
C MET A 156 10.67 2.01 36.34
N VAL A 157 10.40 3.23 35.85
CA VAL A 157 11.42 4.17 35.36
C VAL A 157 12.50 4.48 36.39
N PRO A 158 12.20 4.74 37.69
CA PRO A 158 13.24 5.04 38.67
C PRO A 158 13.93 3.79 39.27
N CYS A 159 13.47 2.59 38.95
CA CYS A 159 14.01 1.36 39.53
C CYS A 159 15.43 1.05 39.01
N LYS A 160 16.16 0.20 39.74
CA LYS A 160 17.47 -0.35 39.31
C LYS A 160 17.36 -1.85 39.07
N SER A 161 18.12 -2.42 38.14
CA SER A 161 18.03 -3.84 37.77
C SER A 161 19.29 -4.58 38.16
N TYR A 162 19.13 -5.86 38.47
CA TYR A 162 20.23 -6.75 38.83
C TYR A 162 19.98 -8.16 38.28
N ALA A 163 21.07 -8.90 38.09
CA ALA A 163 21.04 -10.31 37.76
C ALA A 163 21.03 -11.13 39.06
N LYS A 164 20.16 -12.14 39.14
CA LYS A 164 20.17 -13.13 40.21
C LYS A 164 20.10 -14.53 39.63
N LEU A 165 20.57 -15.52 40.39
CA LEU A 165 20.35 -16.92 40.05
C LEU A 165 18.84 -17.21 39.99
N ASP A 166 18.47 -18.04 39.02
CA ASP A 166 17.07 -18.46 38.84
C ASP A 166 16.50 -18.93 40.18
N SER A 167 15.37 -18.32 40.56
CA SER A 167 14.69 -18.61 41.82
C SER A 167 13.99 -19.97 41.82
N GLU A 168 13.86 -20.60 40.65
CA GLU A 168 13.11 -21.84 40.45
C GLU A 168 14.00 -23.09 40.43
N GLY A 169 15.32 -22.91 40.47
CA GLY A 169 16.28 -24.01 40.59
C GLY A 169 16.60 -24.74 39.29
N ASN A 170 16.10 -24.26 38.14
CA ASN A 170 16.35 -24.84 36.81
C ASN A 170 17.72 -24.45 36.23
N GLY A 171 18.50 -23.66 36.98
CA GLY A 171 19.79 -23.12 36.56
C GLY A 171 19.68 -21.86 35.69
N GLY A 172 20.79 -21.15 35.57
CA GLY A 172 20.85 -19.89 34.82
C GLY A 172 20.47 -18.66 35.66
N LEU A 173 20.16 -17.57 34.96
CA LEU A 173 19.98 -16.25 35.55
C LEU A 173 18.63 -15.61 35.20
N ASP A 174 18.11 -14.86 36.16
CA ASP A 174 16.95 -13.99 36.02
C ASP A 174 17.35 -12.52 36.18
N ILE A 175 16.77 -11.67 35.35
CA ILE A 175 16.93 -10.21 35.45
C ILE A 175 15.77 -9.65 36.27
N GLU A 176 16.08 -9.22 37.49
CA GLU A 176 15.14 -8.58 38.41
C GLU A 176 15.37 -7.08 38.54
N TYR A 177 14.48 -6.44 39.29
CA TYR A 177 14.56 -5.03 39.59
C TYR A 177 14.27 -4.80 41.05
N ASP A 178 14.96 -3.83 41.61
CA ASP A 178 14.72 -3.33 42.95
C ASP A 178 13.48 -2.46 42.96
N LYS A 179 12.58 -2.74 43.89
CA LYS A 179 11.24 -2.14 43.94
C LYS A 179 11.29 -0.85 44.75
N VAL A 180 11.27 0.29 44.05
CA VAL A 180 11.12 1.61 44.70
C VAL A 180 9.69 1.79 45.23
N PHE A 181 8.70 1.24 44.51
CA PHE A 181 7.29 1.26 44.88
C PHE A 181 6.78 -0.14 45.22
N SER A 182 5.70 -0.23 46.00
CA SER A 182 5.05 -1.52 46.36
C SER A 182 4.48 -2.29 45.14
N PHE A 183 4.35 -1.62 44.00
CA PHE A 183 3.78 -2.20 42.78
C PHE A 183 4.70 -3.23 42.12
N SER A 184 4.08 -4.32 41.62
CA SER A 184 4.80 -5.36 40.87
C SER A 184 4.57 -5.21 39.36
N SER A 185 5.65 -5.21 38.57
CA SER A 185 5.59 -5.27 37.10
C SER A 185 4.77 -6.46 36.59
N SER A 186 4.89 -7.63 37.20
CA SER A 186 4.12 -8.82 36.82
C SER A 186 2.61 -8.64 37.00
N LEU A 187 2.21 -7.96 38.07
CA LEU A 187 0.81 -7.64 38.36
C LEU A 187 0.24 -6.71 37.28
N PHE A 188 0.93 -5.60 37.01
CA PHE A 188 0.47 -4.62 36.02
C PHE A 188 0.48 -5.19 34.59
N ALA A 189 1.44 -6.04 34.25
CA ALA A 189 1.44 -6.77 32.99
C ALA A 189 0.23 -7.70 32.86
N ALA A 190 -0.15 -8.42 33.92
CA ALA A 190 -1.33 -9.27 33.91
C ALA A 190 -2.64 -8.47 33.80
N ILE A 191 -2.75 -7.36 34.54
CA ILE A 191 -3.90 -6.44 34.46
C ILE A 191 -4.05 -5.91 33.03
N ALA A 192 -2.96 -5.40 32.45
CA ALA A 192 -2.96 -4.90 31.07
C ALA A 192 -3.34 -6.00 30.07
N ALA A 193 -2.78 -7.20 30.21
CA ALA A 193 -3.06 -8.33 29.32
C ALA A 193 -4.53 -8.75 29.34
N VAL A 194 -5.14 -8.85 30.52
CA VAL A 194 -6.57 -9.18 30.65
C VAL A 194 -7.43 -8.03 30.12
N PHE A 195 -7.12 -6.78 30.47
CA PHE A 195 -7.88 -5.61 30.04
C PHE A 195 -7.90 -5.46 28.51
N PHE A 196 -6.72 -5.39 27.87
CA PHE A 196 -6.62 -5.22 26.42
C PHE A 196 -7.02 -6.49 25.67
N GLY A 197 -6.78 -7.68 26.22
CA GLY A 197 -7.25 -8.93 25.64
C GLY A 197 -8.77 -9.00 25.56
N LEU A 198 -9.47 -8.70 26.65
CA LEU A 198 -10.94 -8.65 26.67
C LEU A 198 -11.48 -7.53 25.78
N LEU A 199 -10.86 -6.35 25.79
CA LEU A 199 -11.29 -5.24 24.93
C LEU A 199 -11.17 -5.60 23.44
N THR A 200 -10.06 -6.22 23.04
CA THR A 200 -9.86 -6.73 21.68
C THR A 200 -10.93 -7.78 21.33
N LEU A 201 -11.22 -8.71 22.23
CA LEU A 201 -12.25 -9.72 22.05
C LEU A 201 -13.66 -9.10 21.88
N PHE A 202 -14.01 -8.10 22.69
CA PHE A 202 -15.30 -7.42 22.57
C PHE A 202 -15.44 -6.64 21.27
N LEU A 203 -14.38 -5.95 20.83
CA LEU A 203 -14.37 -5.21 19.56
C LEU A 203 -14.54 -6.15 18.37
N THR A 204 -13.85 -7.28 18.36
CA THR A 204 -13.95 -8.27 17.29
C THR A 204 -15.28 -9.01 17.29
N PHE A 205 -15.81 -9.37 18.45
CA PHE A 205 -17.15 -9.94 18.54
C PHE A 205 -18.22 -8.95 18.07
N GLY A 206 -18.12 -7.68 18.49
CA GLY A 206 -18.98 -6.60 18.02
C GLY A 206 -18.91 -6.41 16.50
N MET A 207 -17.71 -6.45 15.93
CA MET A 207 -17.50 -6.40 14.48
C MET A 207 -18.18 -7.57 13.77
N LEU A 208 -18.06 -8.79 14.29
CA LEU A 208 -18.68 -9.98 13.72
C LEU A 208 -20.22 -9.92 13.77
N ILE A 209 -20.81 -9.45 14.87
CA ILE A 209 -22.27 -9.26 14.96
C ILE A 209 -22.75 -8.29 13.87
N VAL A 210 -22.07 -7.16 13.73
CA VAL A 210 -22.39 -6.14 12.74
C VAL A 210 -22.26 -6.73 11.32
N LEU A 211 -21.23 -7.53 11.08
CA LEU A 211 -21.00 -8.21 9.81
C LEU A 211 -22.05 -9.28 9.47
N VAL A 212 -22.57 -10.01 10.46
CA VAL A 212 -23.68 -10.95 10.24
C VAL A 212 -24.95 -10.20 9.83
N ASN A 213 -25.19 -9.03 10.40
CA ASN A 213 -26.33 -8.17 10.05
C ASN A 213 -26.15 -7.48 8.68
N LEU A 214 -24.91 -7.23 8.26
CA LEU A 214 -24.52 -6.67 6.97
C LEU A 214 -24.01 -7.79 6.05
N SER A 215 -24.93 -8.49 5.37
CA SER A 215 -24.61 -9.57 4.41
C SER A 215 -23.21 -9.49 3.78
N LEU A 216 -22.37 -10.50 4.09
CA LEU A 216 -20.96 -10.61 3.68
C LEU A 216 -20.70 -10.37 2.18
N ARG A 217 -21.71 -10.60 1.33
CA ARG A 217 -21.63 -10.42 -0.13
C ARG A 217 -21.37 -8.96 -0.56
N LYS A 218 -21.51 -7.99 0.34
CA LYS A 218 -21.30 -6.57 0.04
C LYS A 218 -19.87 -6.06 0.32
N LEU A 219 -19.00 -6.87 0.93
CA LEU A 219 -17.63 -6.45 1.23
C LEU A 219 -16.66 -6.86 0.12
N GLY A 220 -15.72 -5.99 -0.20
CA GLY A 220 -14.60 -6.30 -1.09
C GLY A 220 -13.68 -7.37 -0.47
N GLN A 221 -13.01 -8.14 -1.33
CA GLN A 221 -12.13 -9.23 -0.91
C GLN A 221 -10.98 -8.77 0.01
N ALA A 222 -10.47 -7.55 -0.19
CA ALA A 222 -9.42 -6.98 0.64
C ALA A 222 -9.88 -6.78 2.10
N GLU A 223 -11.11 -6.29 2.31
CA GLU A 223 -11.68 -6.11 3.64
C GLU A 223 -11.94 -7.45 4.33
N ILE A 224 -12.41 -8.46 3.59
CA ILE A 224 -12.58 -9.82 4.12
C ILE A 224 -11.24 -10.36 4.62
N ASN A 225 -10.17 -10.20 3.85
CA ASN A 225 -8.84 -10.66 4.24
C ASN A 225 -8.31 -9.94 5.49
N LEU A 226 -8.60 -8.64 5.64
CA LEU A 226 -8.24 -7.87 6.84
C LEU A 226 -9.08 -8.26 8.08
N ILE A 227 -10.35 -8.62 7.90
CA ILE A 227 -11.18 -9.17 8.97
C ILE A 227 -10.66 -10.54 9.42
N ILE A 228 -10.29 -11.42 8.48
CA ILE A 228 -9.71 -12.73 8.80
C ILE A 228 -8.41 -12.53 9.58
N PHE A 229 -7.54 -11.62 9.13
CA PHE A 229 -6.32 -11.26 9.84
C PHE A 229 -6.62 -10.87 11.29
N GLU A 230 -7.60 -9.99 11.51
CA GLU A 230 -7.98 -9.52 12.84
C GLU A 230 -8.53 -10.62 13.76
N ILE A 231 -9.29 -11.58 13.20
CA ILE A 231 -9.79 -12.74 13.95
C ILE A 231 -8.62 -13.60 14.45
N PHE A 232 -7.65 -13.91 13.58
CA PHE A 232 -6.45 -14.67 13.98
C PHE A 232 -5.65 -13.92 15.04
N MET A 233 -5.46 -12.62 14.87
CA MET A 233 -4.79 -11.75 15.85
C MET A 233 -5.44 -11.80 17.23
N THR A 234 -6.77 -11.75 17.27
CA THR A 234 -7.52 -11.83 18.53
C THR A 234 -7.33 -13.16 19.23
N VAL A 235 -7.34 -14.28 18.49
CA VAL A 235 -7.12 -15.62 19.07
C VAL A 235 -5.75 -15.69 19.74
N PHE A 236 -4.69 -15.25 19.07
CA PHE A 236 -3.33 -15.27 19.64
C PHE A 236 -3.18 -14.31 20.83
N THR A 237 -3.85 -13.17 20.77
CA THR A 237 -3.92 -12.21 21.89
C THR A 237 -4.60 -12.82 23.11
N MET A 238 -5.70 -13.54 22.91
CA MET A 238 -6.43 -14.21 23.98
C MET A 238 -5.64 -15.35 24.61
N ILE A 239 -4.85 -16.11 23.83
CA ILE A 239 -3.94 -17.13 24.37
C ILE A 239 -2.95 -16.48 25.33
N TYR A 240 -2.33 -15.37 24.94
CA TYR A 240 -1.40 -14.63 25.80
C TYR A 240 -2.06 -14.08 27.07
N ALA A 241 -3.22 -13.41 26.90
CA ALA A 241 -3.97 -12.85 28.02
C ALA A 241 -4.38 -13.92 29.03
N PHE A 242 -4.80 -15.10 28.54
CA PHE A 242 -5.12 -16.25 29.37
C PHE A 242 -3.88 -16.78 30.11
N THR A 243 -2.74 -16.95 29.44
CA THR A 243 -1.48 -17.36 30.10
C THR A 243 -1.06 -16.36 31.19
N GLN A 244 -1.19 -15.05 30.96
CA GLN A 244 -0.90 -14.04 31.99
C GLN A 244 -1.91 -14.08 33.14
N GLY A 245 -3.18 -14.32 32.85
CA GLY A 245 -4.22 -14.50 33.87
C GLY A 245 -3.96 -15.70 34.78
N ILE A 246 -3.58 -16.85 34.22
CA ILE A 246 -3.21 -18.03 35.00
C ILE A 246 -1.95 -17.76 35.83
N LEU A 247 -0.94 -17.11 35.24
CA LEU A 247 0.29 -16.78 35.97
C LEU A 247 0.00 -15.84 37.15
N TYR A 248 -0.90 -14.89 36.99
CA TYR A 248 -1.37 -14.05 38.09
C TYR A 248 -2.08 -14.87 39.17
N TYR A 249 -3.01 -15.74 38.76
CA TYR A 249 -3.75 -16.62 39.65
C TYR A 249 -2.81 -17.52 40.48
N SER A 250 -1.82 -18.15 39.84
CA SER A 250 -0.87 -19.04 40.53
C SER A 250 0.02 -18.29 41.52
N ILE A 251 0.50 -17.09 41.19
CA ILE A 251 1.39 -16.31 42.06
C ILE A 251 0.64 -15.67 43.24
N TYR A 252 -0.52 -15.05 43.00
CA TYR A 252 -1.15 -14.15 43.97
C TYR A 252 -2.36 -14.77 44.69
N ILE A 253 -3.12 -15.62 44.03
CA ILE A 253 -4.38 -16.18 44.57
C ILE A 253 -4.14 -17.58 45.14
N ALA A 254 -3.79 -18.54 44.27
CA ALA A 254 -3.60 -19.93 44.67
C ALA A 254 -2.28 -20.15 45.43
N LYS A 255 -1.26 -19.31 45.17
CA LYS A 255 0.11 -19.46 45.67
C LYS A 255 0.67 -20.87 45.40
N ASP A 256 0.27 -21.44 44.27
CA ASP A 256 0.63 -22.78 43.83
C ASP A 256 1.91 -22.70 43.00
N MET A 257 2.99 -23.27 43.56
CA MET A 257 4.32 -23.25 42.95
C MET A 257 4.45 -24.21 41.77
N GLU A 258 3.69 -25.31 41.76
CA GLU A 258 3.70 -26.28 40.67
C GLU A 258 3.01 -25.69 39.44
N LEU A 259 1.81 -25.13 39.63
CA LEU A 259 1.09 -24.44 38.56
C LEU A 259 1.91 -23.26 38.01
N LYS A 260 2.58 -22.49 38.87
CA LYS A 260 3.47 -21.40 38.46
C LYS A 260 4.59 -21.90 37.54
N SER A 261 5.29 -22.97 37.93
CA SER A 261 6.41 -23.54 37.16
C SER A 261 5.96 -24.01 35.77
N ILE A 262 4.87 -24.76 35.70
CA ILE A 262 4.28 -25.26 34.45
C ILE A 262 3.96 -24.08 33.51
N VAL A 263 3.28 -23.05 34.02
CA VAL A 263 2.90 -21.89 33.22
C VAL A 263 4.13 -21.13 32.70
N ILE A 264 5.19 -21.02 33.49
CA ILE A 264 6.44 -20.36 33.09
C ILE A 264 7.17 -21.14 31.99
N GLN A 265 7.17 -22.47 32.02
CA GLN A 265 7.73 -23.30 30.95
C GLN A 265 7.01 -23.03 29.61
N PHE A 266 5.67 -23.06 29.61
CA PHE A 266 4.88 -22.80 28.39
C PHE A 266 4.85 -21.32 27.98
N ARG A 267 5.16 -20.39 28.88
CA ARG A 267 5.11 -18.94 28.63
C ARG A 267 5.96 -18.53 27.42
N THR A 268 7.11 -19.15 27.23
CA THR A 268 8.01 -18.82 26.10
C THR A 268 7.37 -19.09 24.74
N PHE A 269 6.58 -20.17 24.64
CA PHE A 269 5.81 -20.52 23.45
C PHE A 269 4.57 -19.63 23.32
N ALA A 270 3.88 -19.34 24.42
CA ALA A 270 2.73 -18.42 24.41
C ALA A 270 3.14 -17.02 23.92
N ILE A 271 4.32 -16.54 24.30
CA ILE A 271 4.91 -15.30 23.79
C ILE A 271 5.16 -15.39 22.28
N ASP A 272 5.74 -16.49 21.80
CA ASP A 272 6.02 -16.66 20.37
C ASP A 272 4.75 -16.75 19.54
N ILE A 273 3.72 -17.47 20.02
CA ILE A 273 2.39 -17.53 19.41
C ILE A 273 1.72 -16.15 19.40
N PHE A 274 1.94 -15.34 20.43
CA PHE A 274 1.39 -13.99 20.51
C PHE A 274 2.01 -13.03 19.48
N ILE A 275 3.32 -13.12 19.25
CA ILE A 275 4.04 -12.10 18.48
C ILE A 275 4.47 -12.52 17.08
N LEU A 276 4.52 -13.79 16.72
CA LEU A 276 5.10 -14.23 15.44
C LEU A 276 4.08 -14.47 14.32
N PRO A 277 2.91 -15.09 14.57
CA PRO A 277 1.95 -15.41 13.51
C PRO A 277 1.42 -14.20 12.73
N GLN A 278 1.45 -13.00 13.30
CA GLN A 278 0.96 -11.79 12.61
C GLN A 278 1.77 -11.44 11.36
N ALA A 279 3.06 -11.80 11.31
CA ALA A 279 3.88 -11.61 10.10
C ALA A 279 3.40 -12.52 8.95
N TRP A 280 3.10 -13.77 9.29
CA TRP A 280 2.70 -14.80 8.34
C TRP A 280 1.28 -14.59 7.83
N THR A 281 0.35 -14.25 8.73
CA THR A 281 -1.05 -13.99 8.37
C THR A 281 -1.17 -12.86 7.37
N LEU A 282 -0.46 -11.74 7.55
CA LEU A 282 -0.48 -10.65 6.57
C LEU A 282 0.12 -11.08 5.21
N LEU A 283 1.22 -11.84 5.22
CA LEU A 283 1.85 -12.35 3.99
C LEU A 283 0.91 -13.27 3.20
N PHE A 284 0.13 -14.12 3.87
CA PHE A 284 -0.79 -15.04 3.21
C PHE A 284 -2.08 -14.38 2.74
N LEU A 285 -2.61 -13.45 3.52
CA LEU A 285 -3.92 -12.81 3.27
C LEU A 285 -3.82 -11.62 2.32
N SER A 286 -2.70 -10.88 2.31
CA SER A 286 -2.54 -9.73 1.41
C SER A 286 -1.88 -10.13 0.10
N THR A 287 -2.63 -10.05 -0.99
CA THR A 287 -2.12 -10.27 -2.36
C THR A 287 -1.01 -9.28 -2.71
N THR A 288 -1.12 -8.03 -2.27
CA THR A 288 -0.12 -6.97 -2.48
C THR A 288 1.19 -7.31 -1.80
N VAL A 289 1.15 -7.64 -0.50
CA VAL A 289 2.36 -7.99 0.27
C VAL A 289 2.98 -9.26 -0.31
N ARG A 290 2.18 -10.27 -0.62
CA ARG A 290 2.65 -11.52 -1.23
C ARG A 290 3.36 -11.29 -2.56
N ARG A 291 2.79 -10.49 -3.47
CA ARG A 291 3.39 -10.18 -4.77
C ARG A 291 4.69 -9.38 -4.61
N SER A 292 4.71 -8.39 -3.73
CA SER A 292 5.92 -7.60 -3.43
C SER A 292 7.05 -8.51 -2.92
N THR A 293 6.74 -9.39 -1.98
CA THR A 293 7.71 -10.34 -1.43
C THR A 293 8.21 -11.31 -2.50
N LEU A 294 7.32 -11.89 -3.31
CA LEU A 294 7.71 -12.79 -4.42
C LEU A 294 8.58 -12.09 -5.47
N ARG A 295 8.32 -10.82 -5.78
CA ARG A 295 9.15 -10.03 -6.71
C ARG A 295 10.57 -9.81 -6.17
N ILE A 296 10.71 -9.53 -4.88
CA ILE A 296 12.02 -9.36 -4.23
C ILE A 296 12.80 -10.69 -4.25
N PHE A 297 12.13 -11.79 -3.91
CA PHE A 297 12.72 -13.13 -3.96
C PHE A 297 13.08 -13.56 -5.39
N GLY A 298 12.20 -13.33 -6.36
CA GLY A 298 12.43 -13.61 -7.78
C GLY A 298 13.65 -12.86 -8.32
N LYS A 299 13.79 -11.57 -7.96
CA LYS A 299 14.96 -10.76 -8.32
C LYS A 299 16.27 -11.31 -7.71
N HIS A 300 16.23 -11.80 -6.48
CA HIS A 300 17.41 -12.42 -5.84
C HIS A 300 17.76 -13.79 -6.42
N LEU A 301 16.78 -14.55 -6.88
CA LEU A 301 16.96 -15.88 -7.47
C LEU A 301 17.23 -15.84 -8.99
N GLY A 302 17.21 -14.66 -9.61
CA GLY A 302 17.35 -14.52 -11.07
C GLY A 302 16.17 -15.10 -11.86
N ILE A 303 15.00 -15.25 -11.21
CA ILE A 303 13.78 -15.79 -11.80
C ILE A 303 12.81 -14.62 -12.00
N GLU A 304 12.65 -14.16 -13.24
CA GLU A 304 11.53 -13.30 -13.62
C GLU A 304 10.22 -14.09 -13.50
N PHE A 305 9.58 -13.99 -12.33
CA PHE A 305 8.30 -14.63 -12.08
C PHE A 305 7.18 -13.87 -12.82
N LEU A 306 6.68 -14.45 -13.92
CA LEU A 306 5.30 -14.31 -14.42
C LEU A 306 4.71 -12.88 -14.41
N SER A 307 5.40 -11.89 -15.01
CA SER A 307 4.73 -10.61 -15.32
C SER A 307 3.84 -10.72 -16.56
N THR A 308 4.06 -11.71 -17.43
CA THR A 308 3.45 -11.76 -18.76
C THR A 308 2.04 -12.38 -18.84
N ASP A 309 1.62 -13.23 -17.90
CA ASP A 309 0.31 -13.91 -18.01
C ASP A 309 -0.89 -13.13 -17.43
N ILE A 310 -0.65 -12.08 -16.63
CA ILE A 310 -1.73 -11.31 -15.98
C ILE A 310 -2.17 -10.11 -16.82
N ASP A 311 -1.28 -9.54 -17.64
CA ASP A 311 -1.62 -8.44 -18.54
C ASP A 311 -2.65 -8.88 -19.59
N ASN A 312 -2.58 -10.13 -20.05
CA ASN A 312 -3.57 -10.71 -20.95
C ASN A 312 -4.96 -10.94 -20.29
N GLN A 313 -5.02 -11.18 -18.98
CA GLN A 313 -6.30 -11.34 -18.25
C GLN A 313 -6.97 -10.01 -17.89
N LYS A 314 -6.21 -8.93 -17.73
CA LYS A 314 -6.76 -7.59 -17.47
C LYS A 314 -7.44 -7.01 -18.73
N ILE A 315 -6.85 -7.24 -19.90
CA ILE A 315 -7.40 -6.82 -21.20
C ILE A 315 -8.73 -7.52 -21.51
N THR A 316 -8.91 -8.79 -21.12
CA THR A 316 -10.18 -9.52 -21.35
C THR A 316 -11.30 -9.13 -20.37
N ARG A 317 -10.98 -8.62 -19.17
CA ARG A 317 -12.00 -8.16 -18.20
C ARG A 317 -12.51 -6.74 -18.47
N MET A 318 -11.73 -5.88 -19.11
CA MET A 318 -12.17 -4.52 -19.47
C MET A 318 -13.28 -4.51 -20.55
N ASN A 319 -13.44 -5.59 -21.31
CA ASN A 319 -14.44 -5.67 -22.37
C ASN A 319 -15.77 -6.33 -21.96
N SER A 320 -15.99 -6.64 -20.67
CA SER A 320 -17.21 -7.34 -20.26
C SER A 320 -17.75 -6.87 -18.90
N THR A 321 -18.99 -6.37 -18.99
CA THR A 321 -20.01 -6.15 -17.95
C THR A 321 -20.10 -4.78 -17.26
N ALA A 322 -21.29 -4.22 -17.43
CA ALA A 322 -21.85 -2.98 -16.90
C ALA A 322 -21.82 -2.87 -15.37
N PRO A 323 -21.90 -1.65 -14.80
CA PRO A 323 -21.92 -1.45 -13.36
C PRO A 323 -23.22 -1.99 -12.72
N PRO A 324 -23.15 -2.64 -11.54
CA PRO A 324 -24.33 -2.99 -10.77
C PRO A 324 -24.93 -1.74 -10.13
N THR A 325 -26.20 -1.48 -10.43
CA THR A 325 -27.03 -0.46 -9.76
C THR A 325 -27.33 -0.92 -8.32
N TYR A 326 -26.83 -0.19 -7.33
CA TYR A 326 -27.16 -0.41 -5.93
C TYR A 326 -28.37 0.45 -5.53
N SER A 327 -29.53 -0.18 -5.36
CA SER A 327 -30.68 0.44 -4.71
C SER A 327 -30.50 0.44 -3.18
N LEU A 328 -30.58 1.64 -2.60
CA LEU A 328 -30.51 1.88 -1.16
C LEU A 328 -31.92 1.84 -0.56
N GLN A 329 -32.17 0.90 0.35
CA GLN A 329 -33.33 0.97 1.25
C GLN A 329 -32.86 1.28 2.67
N LYS A 330 -33.42 2.37 3.22
CA LYS A 330 -33.18 2.92 4.55
C LYS A 330 -33.51 1.92 5.65
N SER A 331 -32.74 1.96 6.74
CA SER A 331 -33.29 1.66 8.07
C SER A 331 -32.70 2.58 9.14
N VAL A 332 -33.58 3.00 10.03
CA VAL A 332 -33.50 4.09 11.02
C VAL A 332 -33.32 3.49 12.42
N MET A 333 -32.72 4.26 13.33
CA MET A 333 -32.63 4.07 14.80
C MET A 333 -31.66 2.97 15.28
N VAL A 334 -30.71 3.24 16.20
CA VAL A 334 -30.93 3.63 17.59
C VAL A 334 -29.90 4.67 18.07
N TRP A 335 -30.38 5.88 18.36
CA TRP A 335 -29.63 7.00 18.95
C TRP A 335 -30.14 7.22 20.38
N LYS A 336 -29.59 6.52 21.39
CA LYS A 336 -29.80 6.87 22.82
C LYS A 336 -28.61 6.63 23.77
N CYS A 337 -27.45 6.13 23.31
CA CYS A 337 -26.29 5.93 24.21
C CYS A 337 -25.16 6.97 24.04
N MET A 338 -25.31 7.98 23.17
CA MET A 338 -24.27 8.96 22.83
C MET A 338 -24.53 10.38 23.38
N PHE A 339 -25.43 10.54 24.36
CA PHE A 339 -25.81 11.87 24.87
C PHE A 339 -25.07 12.28 26.16
N VAL A 340 -24.21 11.43 26.72
CA VAL A 340 -23.43 11.75 27.94
C VAL A 340 -21.97 12.10 27.62
N LEU A 341 -21.51 11.87 26.38
CA LEU A 341 -20.13 12.16 25.95
C LEU A 341 -19.99 13.40 25.04
N LEU A 342 -21.11 14.02 24.62
CA LEU A 342 -21.12 15.18 23.70
C LEU A 342 -21.14 16.55 24.39
N ILE A 343 -21.26 16.62 25.71
CA ILE A 343 -21.26 17.91 26.44
C ILE A 343 -19.83 18.42 26.71
N PHE A 344 -18.81 17.56 26.62
CA PHE A 344 -17.40 17.97 26.77
C PHE A 344 -16.67 18.34 25.46
N LEU A 345 -17.34 18.23 24.30
CA LEU A 345 -16.75 18.50 22.98
C LEU A 345 -17.32 19.76 22.29
N HIS A 346 -18.15 20.55 22.98
CA HIS A 346 -18.89 21.65 22.36
C HIS A 346 -18.23 23.04 22.40
N PHE A 347 -16.93 23.14 22.72
CA PHE A 347 -16.20 24.40 22.55
C PHE A 347 -14.83 24.15 21.91
N GLY A 348 -14.80 24.14 20.58
CA GLY A 348 -13.56 23.96 19.82
C GLY A 348 -13.78 23.98 18.30
N LEU A 349 -13.85 25.21 17.77
CA LEU A 349 -13.51 25.60 16.38
C LEU A 349 -14.53 25.28 15.27
N THR A 350 -15.29 26.33 14.96
CA THR A 350 -15.90 26.61 13.66
C THR A 350 -14.82 26.85 12.60
N ALA A 351 -14.78 25.99 11.58
CA ALA A 351 -14.19 26.28 10.28
C ALA A 351 -15.23 25.97 9.21
N GLU A 352 -15.51 26.96 8.37
CA GLU A 352 -16.58 26.98 7.39
C GLU A 352 -16.31 25.97 6.27
N LYS A 353 -17.16 24.92 6.15
CA LYS A 353 -17.12 23.96 5.05
C LYS A 353 -17.91 24.52 3.87
N GLN A 354 -17.35 24.45 2.65
CA GLN A 354 -18.15 24.55 1.43
C GLN A 354 -19.27 23.50 1.47
N LYS A 355 -20.51 23.96 1.29
CA LYS A 355 -21.70 23.10 1.26
C LYS A 355 -21.63 22.20 0.03
N LYS A 356 -21.42 20.91 0.25
CA LYS A 356 -21.59 19.88 -0.78
C LYS A 356 -23.05 19.91 -1.26
N LYS A 357 -23.24 20.00 -2.57
CA LYS A 357 -24.57 19.90 -3.21
C LYS A 357 -25.17 18.52 -2.95
N ASP A 358 -26.50 18.41 -2.98
CA ASP A 358 -27.19 17.14 -2.86
C ASP A 358 -26.87 16.23 -4.05
N LEU A 359 -26.76 14.92 -3.82
CA LEU A 359 -26.30 13.94 -4.83
C LEU A 359 -27.17 13.94 -6.10
N THR A 360 -28.45 14.29 -5.98
CA THR A 360 -29.42 14.38 -7.08
C THR A 360 -29.33 15.68 -7.88
N SER A 361 -28.45 16.61 -7.49
CA SER A 361 -28.30 17.93 -8.12
C SER A 361 -26.96 18.12 -8.83
N TYR A 362 -26.13 17.08 -8.91
CA TYR A 362 -24.90 17.09 -9.71
C TYR A 362 -25.26 17.02 -11.18
N THR A 363 -24.75 17.98 -11.94
CA THR A 363 -24.74 17.96 -13.40
C THR A 363 -23.47 17.27 -13.91
N ASP A 364 -23.45 16.84 -15.17
CA ASP A 364 -22.28 16.18 -15.76
C ASP A 364 -21.00 17.03 -15.64
N ALA A 365 -21.11 18.35 -15.79
CA ALA A 365 -19.99 19.27 -15.58
C ALA A 365 -19.51 19.34 -14.11
N ASP A 366 -20.42 19.21 -13.13
CA ASP A 366 -20.04 19.14 -11.72
C ASP A 366 -19.37 17.79 -11.40
N LEU A 367 -19.71 16.71 -12.13
CA LEU A 367 -19.08 15.40 -12.02
C LEU A 367 -17.69 15.38 -12.67
N GLU A 368 -17.54 15.98 -13.85
CA GLU A 368 -16.25 16.15 -14.54
C GLU A 368 -15.28 16.94 -13.66
N LYS A 369 -15.75 18.05 -13.07
CA LYS A 369 -14.95 18.86 -12.17
C LYS A 369 -14.56 18.10 -10.89
N LEU A 370 -15.46 17.28 -10.34
CA LEU A 370 -15.12 16.41 -9.22
C LEU A 370 -14.11 15.34 -9.62
N TYR A 371 -14.21 14.82 -10.83
CA TYR A 371 -13.28 13.83 -11.36
C TYR A 371 -11.88 14.44 -11.55
N ASP A 372 -11.79 15.65 -12.09
CA ASP A 372 -10.55 16.43 -12.19
C ASP A 372 -9.99 16.76 -10.80
N GLU A 373 -10.82 17.21 -9.84
CA GLU A 373 -10.40 17.45 -8.46
C GLU A 373 -9.93 16.15 -7.75
N TRP A 374 -10.43 15.00 -8.17
CA TRP A 374 -9.97 13.69 -7.70
C TRP A 374 -8.64 13.29 -8.35
N GLU A 375 -8.47 13.51 -9.67
CA GLU A 375 -7.19 13.26 -10.37
C GLU A 375 -6.08 14.21 -9.88
N GLU A 376 -6.39 15.48 -9.61
CA GLU A 376 -5.41 16.47 -9.14
C GLU A 376 -4.98 16.26 -7.69
N ASN A 377 -5.84 15.66 -6.85
CA ASN A 377 -5.51 15.29 -5.46
C ASN A 377 -5.00 13.84 -5.34
N ASP A 378 -4.83 13.12 -6.45
CA ASP A 378 -4.17 11.82 -6.46
C ASP A 378 -2.65 12.03 -6.49
N ASP A 379 -1.94 11.49 -5.49
CA ASP A 379 -0.51 11.73 -5.29
C ASP A 379 0.39 10.92 -6.27
N GLU A 380 -0.21 10.17 -7.21
CA GLU A 380 0.48 9.33 -8.21
C GLU A 380 0.49 10.01 -9.58
N GLU A 381 1.58 10.71 -9.92
CA GLU A 381 1.85 11.00 -11.34
C GLU A 381 2.02 9.66 -12.08
N LEU A 382 1.07 9.34 -12.98
CA LEU A 382 1.16 8.19 -13.88
C LEU A 382 2.56 8.08 -14.51
N GLU A 383 3.09 6.86 -14.68
CA GLU A 383 4.36 6.66 -15.39
C GLU A 383 4.25 7.19 -16.85
N GLU A 384 5.36 7.64 -17.48
CA GLU A 384 5.29 8.35 -18.78
C GLU A 384 4.63 7.53 -19.91
N ASP A 385 4.64 6.21 -19.81
CA ASP A 385 4.00 5.24 -20.70
C ASP A 385 2.53 4.96 -20.35
N GLU A 386 2.10 5.26 -19.13
CA GLU A 386 0.71 5.17 -18.65
C GLU A 386 -0.04 6.51 -18.77
N LYS A 387 0.69 7.64 -18.84
CA LYS A 387 0.09 8.96 -19.12
C LYS A 387 -0.70 8.90 -20.44
N PRO A 388 -1.89 9.51 -20.51
CA PRO A 388 -2.58 9.74 -21.77
C PRO A 388 -1.63 10.40 -22.77
N GLU A 389 -1.76 10.10 -24.06
CA GLU A 389 -0.85 10.56 -25.12
C GLU A 389 -0.60 12.07 -25.09
N HIS A 390 -1.62 12.87 -24.70
CA HIS A 390 -1.52 14.32 -24.55
C HIS A 390 -0.75 14.82 -23.31
N LYS A 391 -0.56 13.98 -22.28
CA LYS A 391 0.20 14.29 -21.04
C LYS A 391 1.63 13.71 -21.07
N ARG A 392 2.01 12.97 -22.12
CA ARG A 392 3.37 12.40 -22.26
C ARG A 392 4.37 13.50 -22.64
N LYS A 393 5.60 13.41 -22.11
CA LYS A 393 6.66 14.32 -22.54
C LYS A 393 7.03 13.98 -23.99
N PRO A 394 7.16 14.97 -24.88
CA PRO A 394 7.65 14.71 -26.22
C PRO A 394 9.07 14.14 -26.16
N PRO A 395 9.46 13.26 -27.09
CA PRO A 395 10.80 12.69 -27.12
C PRO A 395 11.85 13.79 -27.20
N GLN A 396 12.84 13.75 -26.29
CA GLN A 396 13.93 14.72 -26.28
C GLN A 396 14.83 14.52 -27.51
N MET A 397 14.95 15.57 -28.32
CA MET A 397 15.75 15.54 -29.53
C MET A 397 17.16 16.03 -29.27
N ASP A 398 18.15 15.25 -29.68
CA ASP A 398 19.56 15.66 -29.67
C ASP A 398 19.89 16.45 -30.94
N LEU A 399 19.86 17.78 -30.83
CA LEU A 399 20.01 18.72 -31.94
C LEU A 399 21.38 18.65 -32.61
N ASP A 400 22.42 18.25 -31.88
CA ASP A 400 23.80 18.24 -32.39
C ASP A 400 24.04 17.04 -33.31
N SER A 401 23.49 15.87 -32.98
CA SER A 401 23.54 14.69 -33.86
C SER A 401 22.65 14.82 -35.10
N MET A 402 21.55 15.56 -35.02
CA MET A 402 20.68 15.85 -36.17
C MET A 402 21.34 16.80 -37.17
N LYS A 403 21.99 17.87 -36.69
CA LYS A 403 22.74 18.80 -37.55
C LYS A 403 23.91 18.13 -38.27
N ALA A 404 24.56 17.15 -37.63
CA ALA A 404 25.65 16.39 -38.25
C ALA A 404 25.20 15.42 -39.36
N LYS A 405 23.94 14.96 -39.33
CA LYS A 405 23.38 13.99 -40.29
C LYS A 405 22.57 14.62 -41.42
N ALA A 406 22.06 15.83 -41.25
CA ALA A 406 21.26 16.52 -42.25
C ALA A 406 22.11 17.02 -43.41
N LYS A 407 21.76 16.62 -44.64
CA LYS A 407 22.40 17.13 -45.87
C LYS A 407 21.71 18.38 -46.42
N ASN A 408 20.39 18.49 -46.18
CA ASN A 408 19.54 19.58 -46.64
C ASN A 408 18.67 20.13 -45.49
N PRO A 409 18.18 21.38 -45.58
CA PRO A 409 17.29 21.96 -44.57
C PRO A 409 15.95 21.20 -44.42
N GLU A 410 15.46 20.56 -45.49
CA GLU A 410 14.27 19.71 -45.45
C GLU A 410 14.51 18.41 -44.67
N ASP A 411 15.70 17.80 -44.79
CA ASP A 411 16.05 16.59 -44.03
C ASP A 411 16.13 16.87 -42.52
N LEU A 412 16.59 18.06 -42.14
CA LEU A 412 16.61 18.49 -40.75
C LEU A 412 15.19 18.65 -40.19
N LEU A 413 14.28 19.21 -40.98
CA LEU A 413 12.87 19.36 -40.60
C LEU A 413 12.17 18.00 -40.48
N MET A 414 12.47 17.07 -41.39
CA MET A 414 11.96 15.69 -41.35
C MET A 414 12.43 14.96 -40.09
N MET A 415 13.74 15.00 -39.78
CA MET A 415 14.29 14.40 -38.56
C MET A 415 13.76 15.06 -37.28
N SER A 416 13.42 16.35 -37.35
CA SER A 416 12.86 17.09 -36.23
C SER A 416 11.42 16.71 -35.88
N LYS A 417 10.70 16.08 -36.80
CA LYS A 417 9.27 15.75 -36.65
C LYS A 417 9.02 14.26 -36.43
N LYS A 418 10.10 13.48 -36.30
CA LYS A 418 10.03 12.05 -36.00
C LYS A 418 9.35 11.81 -34.65
N GLY A 419 8.29 11.02 -34.65
CA GLY A 419 7.48 10.70 -33.46
C GLY A 419 6.57 11.84 -32.96
N GLN A 420 6.42 12.92 -33.74
CA GLN A 420 5.42 13.96 -33.49
C GLN A 420 4.30 13.86 -34.51
N THR A 421 3.07 14.17 -34.11
CA THR A 421 1.94 14.23 -35.03
C THR A 421 2.09 15.42 -35.98
N LEU A 422 1.86 15.20 -37.27
CA LEU A 422 1.98 16.24 -38.29
C LEU A 422 0.75 16.27 -39.20
N MET A 423 0.23 17.47 -39.44
CA MET A 423 -0.90 17.70 -40.34
C MET A 423 -0.42 18.22 -41.70
N VAL A 424 -0.88 17.58 -42.76
CA VAL A 424 -0.63 17.98 -44.15
C VAL A 424 -1.95 18.37 -44.80
N PHE A 425 -2.01 19.57 -45.37
CA PHE A 425 -3.18 20.03 -46.10
C PHE A 425 -3.00 19.75 -47.59
N VAL A 426 -3.97 19.10 -48.21
CA VAL A 426 -3.96 18.75 -49.62
C VAL A 426 -5.15 19.41 -50.30
N GLY A 427 -4.87 20.23 -51.32
CA GLY A 427 -5.86 20.79 -52.21
C GLY A 427 -6.09 19.87 -53.40
N VAL A 428 -7.34 19.56 -53.71
CA VAL A 428 -7.76 18.67 -54.80
C VAL A 428 -8.56 19.45 -55.84
N LEU A 429 -8.39 19.11 -57.12
CA LEU A 429 -9.17 19.67 -58.22
C LEU A 429 -9.58 18.56 -59.19
N ASP A 430 -10.78 18.66 -59.72
CA ASP A 430 -11.22 17.83 -60.84
C ASP A 430 -10.75 18.46 -62.17
N PRO A 431 -9.88 17.78 -62.95
CA PRO A 431 -9.40 18.28 -64.24
C PRO A 431 -10.49 18.35 -65.30
N ALA A 432 -11.59 17.60 -65.17
CA ALA A 432 -12.69 17.61 -66.13
C ALA A 432 -13.57 18.86 -66.00
N GLU A 433 -13.77 19.36 -64.77
CA GLU A 433 -14.60 20.53 -64.46
C GLU A 433 -13.91 21.48 -63.46
N PRO A 434 -12.83 22.18 -63.85
CA PRO A 434 -11.97 22.94 -62.93
C PRO A 434 -12.62 24.19 -62.30
N GLY A 435 -13.85 24.55 -62.71
CA GLY A 435 -14.61 25.68 -62.14
C GLY A 435 -15.70 25.26 -61.15
N ARG A 436 -15.87 23.95 -60.94
CA ARG A 436 -16.90 23.39 -60.08
C ARG A 436 -16.48 23.51 -58.62
N THR A 437 -17.35 24.09 -57.79
CA THR A 437 -17.09 24.29 -56.36
C THR A 437 -17.55 23.11 -55.51
N ASP A 438 -18.59 22.38 -55.93
CA ASP A 438 -19.19 21.24 -55.22
C ASP A 438 -18.50 19.90 -55.55
N ILE A 439 -17.18 19.83 -55.39
CA ILE A 439 -16.39 18.63 -55.70
C ILE A 439 -16.13 17.71 -54.48
N ARG A 440 -16.89 17.87 -53.39
CA ARG A 440 -16.73 17.06 -52.16
C ARG A 440 -16.72 15.55 -52.39
N PRO A 441 -17.64 14.95 -53.18
CA PRO A 441 -17.64 13.49 -53.40
C PRO A 441 -16.40 13.02 -54.18
N PHE A 442 -15.87 13.88 -55.05
CA PHE A 442 -14.64 13.61 -55.79
C PHE A 442 -13.44 13.63 -54.85
N THR A 443 -13.34 14.67 -54.01
CA THR A 443 -12.29 14.81 -53.00
C THR A 443 -12.30 13.62 -52.04
N GLU A 444 -13.45 13.27 -51.45
CA GLU A 444 -13.60 12.13 -50.54
C GLU A 444 -13.12 10.81 -51.18
N LYS A 445 -13.53 10.55 -52.42
CA LYS A 445 -13.16 9.34 -53.16
C LYS A 445 -11.65 9.21 -53.35
N TRP A 446 -11.00 10.27 -53.82
CA TRP A 446 -9.55 10.23 -54.11
C TRP A 446 -8.71 10.26 -52.85
N THR A 447 -9.11 11.05 -51.84
CA THR A 447 -8.37 11.09 -50.58
C THR A 447 -8.47 9.76 -49.82
N ALA A 448 -9.61 9.06 -49.90
CA ALA A 448 -9.75 7.70 -49.36
C ALA A 448 -8.88 6.68 -50.11
N LEU A 449 -8.74 6.82 -51.44
CA LEU A 449 -7.86 5.95 -52.22
C LEU A 449 -6.39 6.16 -51.84
N TRP A 450 -5.95 7.41 -51.73
CA TRP A 450 -4.59 7.73 -51.30
C TRP A 450 -4.32 7.28 -49.87
N GLN A 451 -5.31 7.39 -48.96
CA GLN A 451 -5.21 6.83 -47.61
C GLN A 451 -4.95 5.32 -47.66
N SER A 452 -5.69 4.57 -48.48
CA SER A 452 -5.50 3.12 -48.65
C SER A 452 -4.12 2.78 -49.23
N GLN A 453 -3.65 3.54 -50.21
CA GLN A 453 -2.33 3.35 -50.83
C GLN A 453 -1.18 3.62 -49.85
N LEU A 454 -1.29 4.68 -49.06
CA LEU A 454 -0.30 5.02 -48.03
C LEU A 454 -0.33 4.00 -46.88
N TYR A 455 -1.51 3.55 -46.47
CA TYR A 455 -1.66 2.49 -45.47
C TYR A 455 -1.02 1.17 -45.91
N ASN A 456 -1.18 0.80 -47.18
CA ASN A 456 -0.51 -0.38 -47.76
C ASN A 456 1.02 -0.26 -47.76
N ASN A 457 1.57 0.95 -47.76
CA ASN A 457 3.00 1.20 -47.63
C ASN A 457 3.43 1.40 -46.16
N HIS A 458 2.63 0.91 -45.20
CA HIS A 458 2.86 1.02 -43.75
C HIS A 458 2.94 2.45 -43.21
N VAL A 459 2.29 3.40 -43.89
CA VAL A 459 2.12 4.78 -43.39
C VAL A 459 0.74 4.90 -42.74
N ASP A 460 0.71 4.99 -41.41
CA ASP A 460 -0.53 5.11 -40.64
C ASP A 460 -0.98 6.56 -40.55
N LEU A 461 -2.14 6.86 -41.14
CA LEU A 461 -2.68 8.22 -41.22
C LEU A 461 -4.22 8.24 -41.21
N GLN A 462 -4.76 9.37 -40.75
CA GLN A 462 -6.19 9.65 -40.79
C GLN A 462 -6.48 10.82 -41.73
N VAL A 463 -7.55 10.72 -42.51
CA VAL A 463 -7.96 11.76 -43.47
C VAL A 463 -9.25 12.44 -43.01
N PHE A 464 -9.27 13.78 -43.03
CA PHE A 464 -10.46 14.58 -42.79
C PHE A 464 -10.70 15.56 -43.95
N VAL A 465 -11.86 15.49 -44.57
CA VAL A 465 -12.27 16.47 -45.60
C VAL A 465 -12.88 17.68 -44.89
N ILE A 466 -12.20 18.84 -44.93
CA ILE A 466 -12.69 20.07 -44.30
C ILE A 466 -13.63 20.81 -45.25
N ASP A 467 -13.20 20.95 -46.50
CA ASP A 467 -13.85 21.76 -47.54
C ASP A 467 -13.99 20.94 -48.82
N ASP A 468 -14.80 21.40 -49.76
CA ASP A 468 -15.13 20.64 -50.97
C ASP A 468 -13.88 20.27 -51.78
N ASN A 469 -12.84 21.12 -51.75
CA ASN A 469 -11.58 20.94 -52.46
C ASN A 469 -10.35 20.73 -51.54
N ARG A 470 -10.55 20.50 -50.23
CA ARG A 470 -9.44 20.46 -49.26
C ARG A 470 -9.58 19.38 -48.20
N ALA A 471 -8.53 18.58 -48.04
CA ALA A 471 -8.44 17.55 -47.02
C ALA A 471 -7.19 17.71 -46.14
N ILE A 472 -7.30 17.25 -44.90
CA ILE A 472 -6.19 17.09 -43.94
C ILE A 472 -5.79 15.63 -43.91
N PHE A 473 -4.50 15.38 -44.04
CA PHE A 473 -3.86 14.11 -43.75
C PHE A 473 -3.12 14.27 -42.42
N MET A 474 -3.57 13.56 -41.39
CA MET A 474 -3.01 13.58 -40.05
C MET A 474 -2.14 12.34 -39.86
N PHE A 475 -0.83 12.55 -39.76
CA PHE A 475 0.16 11.52 -39.55
C PHE A 475 0.49 11.40 -38.07
N LYS A 476 0.63 10.16 -37.58
CA LYS A 476 1.14 9.90 -36.22
C LYS A 476 2.64 10.17 -36.11
N ASP A 477 3.38 9.92 -37.18
CA ASP A 477 4.81 10.18 -37.28
C ASP A 477 5.09 11.20 -38.39
N GLY A 478 5.61 12.37 -38.00
CA GLY A 478 5.90 13.48 -38.90
C GLY A 478 7.02 13.20 -39.89
N GLU A 479 7.90 12.21 -39.66
CA GLU A 479 8.87 11.78 -40.67
C GLU A 479 8.17 11.22 -41.92
N GLN A 480 7.14 10.40 -41.72
CA GLN A 480 6.39 9.77 -42.81
C GLN A 480 5.58 10.78 -43.64
N ALA A 481 5.22 11.92 -43.05
CA ALA A 481 4.51 12.99 -43.75
C ALA A 481 5.34 13.59 -44.91
N PHE A 482 6.67 13.65 -44.78
CA PHE A 482 7.56 14.13 -45.86
C PHE A 482 7.71 13.12 -47.00
N GLU A 483 7.62 11.81 -46.71
CA GLU A 483 7.56 10.76 -47.74
C GLU A 483 6.21 10.78 -48.46
N ALA A 484 5.11 10.88 -47.69
CA ALA A 484 3.77 10.98 -48.23
C ALA A 484 3.58 12.24 -49.09
N LYS A 485 4.21 13.37 -48.73
CA LYS A 485 4.26 14.58 -49.56
C LYS A 485 4.76 14.28 -50.98
N LYS A 486 5.88 13.56 -51.11
CA LYS A 486 6.46 13.22 -52.42
C LYS A 486 5.49 12.37 -53.24
N PHE A 487 4.79 11.44 -52.60
CA PHE A 487 3.75 10.64 -53.24
C PHE A 487 2.54 11.48 -53.69
N LEU A 488 2.07 12.39 -52.84
CA LEU A 488 0.92 13.27 -53.12
C LEU A 488 1.21 14.27 -54.24
N LEU A 489 2.42 14.82 -54.31
CA LEU A 489 2.83 15.72 -55.40
C LEU A 489 2.91 15.03 -56.77
N ASN A 490 3.00 13.70 -56.81
CA ASN A 490 2.97 12.94 -58.05
C ASN A 490 1.52 12.64 -58.53
N GLN A 491 0.50 12.97 -57.74
CA GLN A 491 -0.89 12.70 -58.10
C GLN A 491 -1.45 13.78 -59.03
N GLU A 492 -2.13 13.35 -60.09
CA GLU A 492 -2.64 14.24 -61.15
C GLU A 492 -3.69 15.24 -60.66
N TYR A 493 -4.42 14.90 -59.60
CA TYR A 493 -5.55 15.68 -59.07
C TYR A 493 -5.17 16.67 -57.95
N VAL A 494 -3.90 16.69 -57.55
CA VAL A 494 -3.43 17.55 -56.45
C VAL A 494 -3.03 18.92 -56.97
N THR A 495 -3.59 19.96 -56.36
CA THR A 495 -3.27 21.37 -56.68
C THR A 495 -2.16 21.93 -55.82
N GLU A 496 -2.22 21.69 -54.51
CA GLU A 496 -1.20 22.14 -53.58
C GLU A 496 -1.13 21.21 -52.37
N VAL A 497 0.07 21.05 -51.83
CA VAL A 497 0.32 20.32 -50.58
C VAL A 497 1.02 21.28 -49.62
N THR A 498 0.42 21.55 -48.47
CA THR A 498 0.97 22.47 -47.47
C THR A 498 1.35 21.72 -46.19
N ILE A 499 2.60 21.91 -45.76
CA ILE A 499 3.19 21.30 -44.55
C ILE A 499 3.89 22.41 -43.76
N GLU A 500 3.58 22.57 -42.47
CA GLU A 500 4.23 23.56 -41.57
C GLU A 500 4.26 24.99 -42.14
N GLY A 501 3.19 25.38 -42.87
CA GLY A 501 3.07 26.70 -43.49
C GLY A 501 3.84 26.89 -44.81
N GLN A 502 4.56 25.87 -45.30
CA GLN A 502 5.16 25.85 -46.63
C GLN A 502 4.24 25.14 -47.62
N SER A 503 3.86 25.84 -48.69
CA SER A 503 3.00 25.30 -49.76
C SER A 503 3.84 24.86 -50.96
N PHE A 504 3.56 23.65 -51.44
CA PHE A 504 4.19 23.02 -52.60
C PHE A 504 3.17 22.80 -53.69
N ASP A 505 3.52 23.15 -54.91
CA ASP A 505 2.59 23.15 -56.04
C ASP A 505 2.49 21.76 -56.67
N GLY A 506 1.26 21.29 -56.83
CA GLY A 506 0.96 20.02 -57.48
C GLY A 506 0.63 20.18 -58.98
N PRO A 507 0.54 19.07 -59.73
CA PRO A 507 0.31 19.06 -61.17
C PRO A 507 -0.97 19.80 -61.60
N ALA A 508 -2.04 19.72 -60.80
CA ALA A 508 -3.32 20.35 -61.12
C ALA A 508 -3.33 21.88 -60.94
N LYS A 509 -2.28 22.48 -60.34
CA LYS A 509 -2.22 23.94 -60.16
C LYS A 509 -2.14 24.69 -61.49
N ASN A 510 -1.40 24.14 -62.45
CA ASN A 510 -1.24 24.75 -63.78
C ASN A 510 -2.58 24.89 -64.52
N LEU A 511 -3.51 23.95 -64.31
CA LEU A 511 -4.87 23.98 -64.87
C LEU A 511 -5.75 25.05 -64.22
N LYS A 512 -5.51 25.36 -62.94
CA LYS A 512 -6.23 26.41 -62.19
C LYS A 512 -5.76 27.82 -62.58
N THR A 513 -4.48 28.00 -62.88
CA THR A 513 -3.90 29.29 -63.28
C THR A 513 -4.24 29.68 -64.72
N ALA A 514 -4.19 28.71 -65.66
CA ALA A 514 -4.47 28.95 -67.08
C ALA A 514 -5.89 29.48 -67.36
N LYS A 515 -6.86 29.26 -66.46
CA LYS A 515 -8.25 29.73 -66.58
C LYS A 515 -8.53 31.03 -65.83
N LYS A 516 -7.56 31.57 -65.08
CA LYS A 516 -7.66 32.87 -64.39
C LYS A 516 -7.08 34.02 -65.23
N GLU A 517 -6.26 33.71 -66.23
CA GLU A 517 -5.68 34.66 -67.20
C GLU A 517 -6.47 34.74 -68.53
N LEU A 518 -7.52 33.91 -68.67
CA LEU A 518 -8.57 33.97 -69.69
C LEU A 518 -9.85 34.49 -69.05
#